data_AF-A0A9E1MSB9-F1
#
_entry.id   AF-A0A9E1MSB9-F1
#
_cell.length_a   1.000
_cell.length_b   1.000
_cell.length_c   1.000
_cell.angle_alpha   90.00
_cell.angle_beta   90.00
_cell.angle_gamma   90.00
#
_symmetry.space_group_name_H-M   'P 1'
#
loop_
_entity.id
_entity.type
_entity.pdbx_description
1 polymer ?
#
loop_
_entity_poly.entity_id
_entity_poly.type
_entity_poly.pdbx_seq_one_letter_code
_entity_poly.pdbx_strand_id
1 'polypeptide(L)'
;MEQREERKLLEQLEQWNSKDEYSRCIRAIEAIPEQERGYLLTVKLSRAYSNLAVLGDHSEHGTDGEVDGDLLWHAIELLESVRPQGENDPYWNSRMSYSCLMAYRSAATAYEYAKRWLALSPEDLDAQKLVRDCEEYLEEEKALEQDLKEREEIIRRETPDDVKGVICK
;
A
#
# COMPACT_ATOMS: atom_id res chain seq x y z
N MET A 1 -26.17 -13.28 0.73
CA MET A 1 -25.56 -14.56 0.28
C MET A 1 -25.63 -15.65 1.37
N GLU A 2 -25.82 -16.92 1.00
CA GLU A 2 -25.77 -18.05 1.95
C GLU A 2 -24.33 -18.40 2.35
N GLN A 3 -24.09 -18.75 3.63
CA GLN A 3 -22.73 -19.05 4.16
C GLN A 3 -21.96 -20.13 3.39
N ARG A 4 -22.66 -21.11 2.80
CA ARG A 4 -22.03 -22.16 1.99
C ARG A 4 -21.50 -21.63 0.67
N GLU A 5 -22.25 -20.74 0.02
CA GLU A 5 -21.87 -20.14 -1.25
C GLU A 5 -20.73 -19.13 -1.05
N GLU A 6 -20.76 -18.36 0.04
CA GLU A 6 -19.65 -17.48 0.42
C GLU A 6 -18.35 -18.26 0.61
N ARG A 7 -18.39 -19.40 1.32
CA ARG A 7 -17.20 -20.24 1.53
C ARG A 7 -16.61 -20.75 0.21
N LYS A 8 -17.47 -21.27 -0.69
CA LYS A 8 -17.01 -21.73 -2.02
C LYS A 8 -16.41 -20.59 -2.83
N LEU A 9 -17.02 -19.40 -2.75
CA LEU A 9 -16.48 -18.22 -3.42
C LEU A 9 -15.11 -17.85 -2.86
N LEU A 10 -14.94 -17.80 -1.54
CA LEU A 10 -13.65 -17.51 -0.90
C LEU A 10 -12.57 -18.52 -1.34
N GLU A 11 -12.88 -19.81 -1.36
CA GLU A 11 -11.98 -20.84 -1.87
C GLU A 11 -11.61 -20.63 -3.34
N GLN A 12 -12.59 -20.23 -4.17
CA GLN A 12 -12.36 -19.95 -5.59
C GLN A 12 -11.49 -18.70 -5.80
N LEU A 13 -11.68 -17.66 -4.98
CA LEU A 13 -10.87 -16.44 -5.00
C LEU A 13 -9.41 -16.72 -4.65
N GLU A 14 -9.14 -17.60 -3.69
CA GLU A 14 -7.76 -18.01 -3.39
C GLU A 14 -7.11 -18.74 -4.57
N GLN A 15 -7.86 -19.58 -5.29
CA GLN A 15 -7.34 -20.30 -6.47
C GLN A 15 -7.04 -19.38 -7.64
N TRP A 16 -7.85 -18.34 -7.85
CA TRP A 16 -7.58 -17.34 -8.89
C TRP A 16 -6.43 -16.43 -8.49
N ASN A 17 -6.39 -16.00 -7.23
CA ASN A 17 -5.30 -15.20 -6.71
C ASN A 17 -3.94 -15.92 -6.83
N SER A 18 -3.87 -17.23 -6.57
CA SER A 18 -2.61 -17.99 -6.71
C SER A 18 -2.15 -18.22 -8.15
N LYS A 19 -3.01 -17.90 -9.13
CA LYS A 19 -2.71 -17.92 -10.57
C LYS A 19 -2.53 -16.52 -11.16
N ASP A 20 -2.45 -15.51 -10.30
CA ASP A 20 -2.44 -14.09 -10.66
C ASP A 20 -3.64 -13.69 -11.55
N GLU A 21 -4.83 -14.29 -11.32
CA GLU A 21 -6.08 -13.93 -12.00
C GLU A 21 -6.85 -12.88 -11.16
N TYR A 22 -6.24 -11.72 -10.92
CA TYR A 22 -6.74 -10.67 -10.03
C TYR A 22 -7.99 -9.98 -10.59
N SER A 23 -8.00 -9.66 -11.89
CA SER A 23 -9.19 -9.09 -12.54
C SER A 23 -10.41 -10.00 -12.43
N ARG A 24 -10.19 -11.32 -12.38
CA ARG A 24 -11.26 -12.31 -12.22
C ARG A 24 -11.82 -12.30 -10.81
N CYS A 25 -10.97 -12.18 -9.79
CA CYS A 25 -11.39 -11.97 -8.41
C CYS A 25 -12.25 -10.71 -8.27
N ILE A 26 -11.80 -9.59 -8.85
CA ILE A 26 -12.52 -8.31 -8.82
C ILE A 26 -13.92 -8.48 -9.40
N ARG A 27 -14.03 -8.94 -10.65
CA ARG A 27 -15.32 -9.13 -11.33
C ARG A 27 -16.28 -10.03 -10.53
N ALA A 28 -15.77 -11.09 -9.91
CA ALA A 28 -16.59 -12.02 -9.14
C ALA A 28 -17.13 -11.38 -7.85
N ILE A 29 -16.33 -10.59 -7.14
CA ILE A 29 -16.76 -9.93 -5.91
C ILE A 29 -17.65 -8.72 -6.23
N GLU A 30 -17.36 -7.95 -7.26
CA GLU A 30 -18.13 -6.77 -7.63
C GLU A 30 -19.53 -7.09 -8.16
N ALA A 31 -19.73 -8.29 -8.70
CA ALA A 31 -21.06 -8.80 -9.04
C ALA A 31 -21.99 -8.94 -7.82
N ILE A 32 -21.43 -8.95 -6.61
CA ILE A 32 -22.18 -8.91 -5.35
C ILE A 32 -22.39 -7.43 -4.96
N PRO A 33 -23.63 -7.03 -4.63
CA PRO A 33 -23.90 -5.69 -4.11
C PRO A 33 -23.02 -5.36 -2.91
N GLU A 34 -22.50 -4.13 -2.84
CA GLU A 34 -21.56 -3.71 -1.80
C GLU A 34 -22.07 -4.00 -0.38
N GLN A 35 -23.36 -3.79 -0.14
CA GLN A 35 -24.01 -4.02 1.15
C GLN A 35 -24.04 -5.50 1.57
N GLU A 36 -23.82 -6.43 0.63
CA GLU A 36 -23.82 -7.87 0.85
C GLU A 36 -22.42 -8.49 0.94
N ARG A 37 -21.35 -7.75 0.60
CA ARG A 37 -19.97 -8.29 0.58
C ARG A 37 -19.46 -8.64 1.98
N GLY A 38 -19.81 -7.82 2.97
CA GLY A 38 -19.29 -7.97 4.32
C GLY A 38 -17.77 -7.82 4.41
N TYR A 39 -17.20 -8.09 5.58
CA TYR A 39 -15.80 -7.83 5.87
C TYR A 39 -14.83 -8.62 4.98
N LEU A 40 -14.98 -9.95 4.94
CA LEU A 40 -14.00 -10.83 4.29
C LEU A 40 -13.90 -10.56 2.79
N LEU A 41 -15.03 -10.42 2.08
CA LEU A 41 -14.99 -10.15 0.65
C LEU A 41 -14.46 -8.76 0.33
N THR A 42 -14.72 -7.75 1.17
CA THR A 42 -14.12 -6.43 1.00
C THR A 42 -12.59 -6.47 1.13
N VAL A 43 -12.04 -7.20 2.11
CA VAL A 43 -10.58 -7.36 2.23
C VAL A 43 -10.00 -8.15 1.05
N LYS A 44 -10.71 -9.18 0.55
CA LYS A 44 -10.28 -9.94 -0.64
C LYS A 44 -10.36 -9.12 -1.92
N LEU A 45 -11.33 -8.22 -2.03
CA LEU A 45 -11.46 -7.28 -3.14
C LEU A 45 -10.31 -6.27 -3.14
N SER A 46 -10.03 -5.67 -1.98
CA SER A 46 -8.85 -4.81 -1.81
C SER A 46 -7.57 -5.52 -2.23
N ARG A 47 -7.36 -6.77 -1.79
CA ARG A 47 -6.19 -7.55 -2.21
C ARG A 47 -6.10 -7.68 -3.72
N ALA A 48 -7.21 -8.02 -4.37
CA ALA A 48 -7.22 -8.22 -5.82
C ALA A 48 -6.88 -6.91 -6.55
N TYR A 49 -7.43 -5.77 -6.10
CA TYR A 49 -7.09 -4.45 -6.64
C TYR A 49 -5.62 -4.09 -6.48
N SER A 50 -5.07 -4.18 -5.27
CA SER A 50 -3.67 -3.82 -5.05
C SER A 50 -2.71 -4.78 -5.77
N ASN A 51 -3.06 -6.07 -5.88
CA ASN A 51 -2.24 -7.03 -6.62
C ASN A 51 -2.30 -6.76 -8.13
N LEU A 52 -3.48 -6.45 -8.69
CA LEU A 52 -3.61 -6.05 -10.09
C LEU A 52 -2.80 -4.79 -10.36
N ALA A 53 -2.85 -3.80 -9.46
CA ALA A 53 -2.12 -2.56 -9.58
C ALA A 53 -0.59 -2.75 -9.67
N VAL A 54 -0.05 -3.66 -8.86
CA VAL A 54 1.39 -3.86 -8.72
C VAL A 54 1.93 -4.91 -9.70
N LEU A 55 1.23 -6.03 -9.85
CA LEU A 55 1.72 -7.20 -10.58
C LEU A 55 1.07 -7.35 -11.97
N GLY A 56 -0.14 -6.81 -12.15
CA GLY A 56 -0.98 -7.12 -13.30
C GLY A 56 -1.47 -8.58 -13.30
N ASP A 57 -2.35 -8.94 -14.23
CA ASP A 57 -2.76 -10.35 -14.36
C ASP A 57 -1.60 -11.19 -14.90
N HIS A 58 -1.42 -12.40 -14.39
CA HIS A 58 -0.32 -13.30 -14.79
C HIS A 58 1.09 -12.67 -14.66
N SER A 59 1.25 -11.76 -13.70
CA SER A 59 2.51 -11.04 -13.47
C SER A 59 2.99 -10.23 -14.70
N GLU A 60 2.07 -9.72 -15.52
CA GLU A 60 2.39 -8.98 -16.75
C GLU A 60 3.25 -7.72 -16.52
N HIS A 61 3.18 -7.09 -15.33
CA HIS A 61 4.00 -5.91 -15.01
C HIS A 61 5.48 -6.26 -14.79
N GLY A 62 5.80 -7.49 -14.39
CA GLY A 62 7.18 -7.87 -14.03
C GLY A 62 7.70 -7.10 -12.81
N THR A 63 9.01 -6.86 -12.75
CA THR A 63 9.65 -6.16 -11.61
C THR A 63 9.71 -4.64 -11.75
N ASP A 64 9.63 -4.15 -12.99
CA ASP A 64 9.90 -2.75 -13.33
C ASP A 64 8.66 -2.09 -13.95
N GLY A 65 7.50 -2.76 -13.88
CA GLY A 65 6.24 -2.28 -14.42
C GLY A 65 5.71 -1.07 -13.65
N GLU A 66 4.99 -0.21 -14.37
CA GLU A 66 4.32 0.92 -13.77
C GLU A 66 3.20 0.43 -12.84
N VAL A 67 3.19 0.97 -11.62
CA VAL A 67 2.17 0.66 -10.62
C VAL A 67 0.94 1.53 -10.88
N ASP A 68 -0.22 0.90 -11.01
CA ASP A 68 -1.48 1.64 -11.18
C ASP A 68 -1.91 2.29 -9.85
N GLY A 69 -1.64 3.58 -9.72
CA GLY A 69 -1.95 4.35 -8.52
C GLY A 69 -3.44 4.45 -8.21
N ASP A 70 -4.31 4.48 -9.23
CA ASP A 70 -5.76 4.61 -9.03
C ASP A 70 -6.33 3.32 -8.42
N LEU A 71 -5.88 2.16 -8.92
CA LEU A 71 -6.26 0.86 -8.35
C LEU A 71 -5.73 0.68 -6.91
N LEU A 72 -4.52 1.16 -6.61
CA LEU A 72 -3.98 1.13 -5.25
C LEU A 72 -4.79 1.99 -4.29
N TRP A 73 -5.14 3.21 -4.70
CA TRP A 73 -5.96 4.09 -3.88
C TRP A 73 -7.32 3.47 -3.60
N HIS A 74 -7.94 2.88 -4.61
CA HIS A 74 -9.19 2.17 -4.43
C HIS A 74 -9.06 0.97 -3.46
N ALA A 75 -7.95 0.23 -3.53
CA ALA A 75 -7.67 -0.86 -2.58
C ALA A 75 -7.58 -0.36 -1.12
N ILE A 76 -7.00 0.82 -0.90
CA ILE A 76 -6.92 1.47 0.42
C ILE A 76 -8.31 1.91 0.89
N GLU A 77 -9.09 2.57 0.04
CA GLU A 77 -10.48 2.99 0.35
C GLU A 77 -11.36 1.82 0.80
N LEU A 78 -11.24 0.67 0.12
CA LEU A 78 -11.93 -0.55 0.50
C LEU A 78 -11.54 -1.03 1.90
N LEU A 79 -10.25 -1.03 2.24
CA LEU A 79 -9.79 -1.43 3.57
C LEU A 79 -10.25 -0.42 4.64
N GLU A 80 -10.17 0.88 4.35
CA GLU A 80 -10.66 1.94 5.24
C GLU A 80 -12.16 1.78 5.56
N SER A 81 -12.97 1.42 4.57
CA SER A 81 -14.42 1.22 4.75
C SER A 81 -14.77 0.16 5.80
N VAL A 82 -13.84 -0.78 6.05
CA VAL A 82 -14.00 -1.87 7.01
C VAL A 82 -12.96 -1.83 8.15
N ARG A 83 -12.34 -0.66 8.37
CA ARG A 83 -11.39 -0.44 9.47
C ARG A 83 -11.92 -0.88 10.84
N PRO A 84 -13.17 -0.56 11.25
CA PRO A 84 -13.66 -0.94 12.58
C PRO A 84 -13.66 -2.46 12.83
N GLN A 85 -13.79 -3.27 11.78
CA GLN A 85 -13.70 -4.72 11.84
C GLN A 85 -12.25 -5.22 11.73
N GLY A 86 -11.40 -4.50 11.01
CA GLY A 86 -10.07 -4.96 10.59
C GLY A 86 -8.87 -4.50 11.42
N GLU A 87 -8.95 -3.43 12.21
CA GLU A 87 -7.77 -2.87 12.91
C GLU A 87 -7.08 -3.85 13.90
N ASN A 88 -7.81 -4.89 14.34
CA ASN A 88 -7.32 -5.96 15.21
C ASN A 88 -7.11 -7.30 14.47
N ASP A 89 -7.25 -7.31 13.15
CA ASP A 89 -6.98 -8.46 12.29
C ASP A 89 -5.58 -8.33 11.66
N PRO A 90 -4.67 -9.29 11.89
CA PRO A 90 -3.34 -9.26 11.27
C PRO A 90 -3.40 -9.23 9.74
N TYR A 91 -4.36 -9.90 9.12
CA TYR A 91 -4.47 -9.96 7.66
C TYR A 91 -4.90 -8.62 7.06
N TRP A 92 -5.80 -7.89 7.70
CA TRP A 92 -6.17 -6.54 7.25
C TRP A 92 -5.00 -5.57 7.41
N ASN A 93 -4.27 -5.64 8.52
CA ASN A 93 -3.08 -4.80 8.74
C ASN A 93 -1.99 -5.11 7.71
N SER A 94 -1.79 -6.38 7.33
CA SER A 94 -0.85 -6.74 6.26
C SER A 94 -1.26 -6.13 4.92
N ARG A 95 -2.54 -6.25 4.54
CA ARG A 95 -3.05 -5.64 3.29
C ARG A 95 -2.90 -4.13 3.29
N MET A 96 -3.17 -3.48 4.41
CA MET A 96 -3.05 -2.03 4.51
C MET A 96 -1.60 -1.58 4.44
N SER A 97 -0.69 -2.28 5.12
CA SER A 97 0.75 -1.99 5.09
C SER A 97 1.32 -2.09 3.67
N TYR A 98 1.10 -3.20 2.97
CA TYR A 98 1.57 -3.36 1.58
C TYR A 98 0.96 -2.33 0.63
N SER A 99 -0.34 -2.07 0.73
CA SER A 99 -0.99 -1.09 -0.15
C SER A 99 -0.44 0.33 0.09
N CYS A 100 -0.22 0.70 1.35
CA CYS A 100 0.37 1.98 1.71
C CYS A 100 1.83 2.09 1.23
N LEU A 101 2.63 1.02 1.33
CA LEU A 101 4.01 1.03 0.88
C LEU A 101 4.12 1.34 -0.62
N MET A 102 3.17 0.85 -1.42
CA MET A 102 3.15 1.06 -2.85
C MET A 102 2.48 2.39 -3.25
N ALA A 103 1.55 2.91 -2.45
CA ALA A 103 0.78 4.11 -2.78
C ALA A 103 1.47 5.42 -2.34
N TYR A 104 2.18 5.39 -1.21
CA TYR A 104 2.80 6.58 -0.64
C TYR A 104 4.27 6.65 -0.97
N ARG A 105 4.78 7.89 -1.14
CA ARG A 105 6.21 8.14 -1.34
C ARG A 105 7.06 7.76 -0.12
N SER A 106 6.48 7.87 1.08
CA SER A 106 7.17 7.55 2.33
C SER A 106 6.66 6.24 2.91
N ALA A 107 7.57 5.43 3.45
CA ALA A 107 7.23 4.18 4.13
C ALA A 107 6.54 4.39 5.50
N ALA A 108 6.41 5.62 6.00
CA ALA A 108 5.92 5.90 7.35
C ALA A 108 4.52 5.31 7.63
N THR A 109 3.58 5.47 6.71
CA THR A 109 2.23 4.94 6.87
C THR A 109 2.22 3.41 6.81
N ALA A 110 2.98 2.82 5.89
CA ALA A 110 3.13 1.37 5.79
C ALA A 110 3.72 0.77 7.07
N TYR A 111 4.70 1.45 7.67
CA TYR A 111 5.39 1.05 8.88
C TYR A 111 4.45 0.93 10.09
N GLU A 112 3.53 1.87 10.27
CA GLU A 112 2.56 1.81 11.38
C GLU A 112 1.67 0.57 11.30
N TYR A 113 1.18 0.23 10.10
CA TYR A 113 0.41 -0.99 9.89
C TYR A 113 1.26 -2.25 9.97
N ALA A 114 2.51 -2.22 9.50
CA ALA A 114 3.45 -3.34 9.61
C ALA A 114 3.73 -3.67 11.09
N LYS A 115 3.98 -2.65 11.92
CA LYS A 115 4.12 -2.82 13.37
C LYS A 115 2.86 -3.39 14.01
N ARG A 116 1.68 -2.93 13.62
CA ARG A 116 0.41 -3.46 14.14
C ARG A 116 0.21 -4.92 13.76
N TRP A 117 0.48 -5.27 12.50
CA TRP A 117 0.47 -6.66 12.02
C TRP A 117 1.44 -7.53 12.83
N LEU A 118 2.70 -7.11 12.98
CA LEU A 118 3.70 -7.85 13.75
C LEU A 118 3.30 -8.01 15.22
N ALA A 119 2.72 -6.97 15.84
CA ALA A 119 2.23 -7.06 17.22
C ALA A 119 1.08 -8.07 17.39
N LEU A 120 0.23 -8.22 16.37
CA LEU A 120 -0.86 -9.20 16.36
C LEU A 120 -0.40 -10.61 15.96
N SER A 121 0.73 -10.74 15.24
CA SER A 121 1.28 -12.01 14.77
C SER A 121 2.82 -11.99 14.80
N PRO A 122 3.45 -12.13 15.98
CA PRO A 122 4.90 -11.95 16.13
C PRO A 122 5.77 -12.96 15.37
N GLU A 123 5.25 -14.17 15.16
CA GLU A 123 5.95 -15.26 14.46
C GLU A 123 5.82 -15.18 12.93
N ASP A 124 5.07 -14.19 12.41
CA ASP A 124 4.88 -14.00 10.98
C ASP A 124 6.16 -13.41 10.36
N LEU A 125 6.84 -14.21 9.53
CA LEU A 125 8.10 -13.84 8.91
C LEU A 125 7.95 -12.68 7.92
N ASP A 126 6.79 -12.57 7.26
CA ASP A 126 6.52 -11.49 6.32
C ASP A 126 6.28 -10.18 7.07
N ALA A 127 5.58 -10.22 8.21
CA ALA A 127 5.42 -9.06 9.08
C ALA A 127 6.79 -8.56 9.60
N GLN A 128 7.64 -9.48 10.07
CA GLN A 128 8.98 -9.14 10.55
C GLN A 128 9.84 -8.54 9.44
N LYS A 129 9.76 -9.10 8.22
CA LYS A 129 10.50 -8.59 7.06
C LYS A 129 10.03 -7.19 6.69
N LEU A 130 8.72 -6.98 6.55
CA LEU A 130 8.15 -5.71 6.14
C LEU A 130 8.45 -4.57 7.12
N VAL A 131 8.46 -4.86 8.43
CA VAL A 131 8.89 -3.90 9.46
C VAL A 131 10.34 -3.47 9.24
N ARG A 132 11.27 -4.42 9.00
CA ARG A 132 12.68 -4.10 8.71
C ARG A 132 12.84 -3.31 7.42
N ASP A 133 12.15 -3.73 6.35
CA ASP A 133 12.22 -3.03 5.06
C ASP A 133 11.73 -1.57 5.21
N CYS A 134 10.65 -1.33 5.96
CA CYS A 134 10.17 0.02 6.23
C CYS A 134 11.17 0.85 7.06
N GLU A 135 11.88 0.24 8.02
CA GLU A 135 12.92 0.93 8.79
C GLU A 135 14.07 1.38 7.89
N GLU A 136 14.52 0.52 6.99
CA GLU A 136 15.56 0.83 6.01
C GLU A 136 15.15 1.98 5.08
N TYR A 137 13.95 1.92 4.47
CA TYR A 137 13.44 3.00 3.63
C TYR A 137 13.32 4.33 4.38
N LEU A 138 12.86 4.31 5.64
CA LEU A 138 12.77 5.53 6.45
C LEU A 138 14.13 6.12 6.83
N GLU A 139 15.17 5.29 6.96
CA GLU A 139 16.54 5.77 7.14
C GLU A 139 17.09 6.41 5.86
N GLU A 140 16.86 5.80 4.70
CA GLU A 140 17.22 6.35 3.40
C GLU A 140 16.52 7.69 3.12
N GLU A 141 15.21 7.77 3.39
CA GLU A 141 14.42 9.00 3.26
C GLU A 141 15.02 10.15 4.08
N LYS A 142 15.42 9.87 5.33
CA LYS A 142 16.07 10.88 6.21
C LYS A 142 17.44 11.30 5.69
N ALA A 143 18.23 10.37 5.18
CA ALA A 143 19.55 10.66 4.63
C ALA A 143 19.44 11.55 3.37
N LEU A 144 18.48 11.26 2.50
CA LEU A 144 18.19 12.09 1.31
C LEU A 144 17.69 13.48 1.69
N GLU A 145 16.81 13.59 2.69
CA GLU A 145 16.35 14.88 3.18
C GLU A 145 17.51 15.73 3.74
N GLN A 146 18.46 15.10 4.42
CA GLN A 146 19.66 15.77 4.91
C GLN A 146 20.56 16.27 3.76
N ASP A 147 20.87 15.42 2.78
CA ASP A 147 21.66 15.81 1.61
C ASP A 147 21.02 16.98 0.84
N LEU A 148 19.69 16.97 0.67
CA LEU A 148 18.96 18.07 0.05
C LEU A 148 19.12 19.38 0.84
N LYS A 149 18.98 19.34 2.17
CA LYS A 149 19.18 20.52 3.03
C LYS A 149 20.60 21.06 2.93
N GLU A 150 21.61 20.19 2.94
CA GLU A 150 23.01 20.59 2.79
C GLU A 150 23.27 21.25 1.43
N ARG A 151 22.72 20.70 0.35
CA ARG A 151 22.80 21.30 -0.99
C ARG A 151 22.11 22.66 -1.06
N GLU A 152 20.91 22.79 -0.49
CA GLU A 152 20.18 24.07 -0.42
C GLU A 152 20.97 25.13 0.35
N GLU A 153 21.67 24.75 1.42
CA GLU A 153 22.55 25.65 2.16
C GLU A 153 23.76 26.10 1.35
N ILE A 154 24.40 25.19 0.59
CA ILE A 154 25.52 25.54 -0.29
C ILE A 154 25.05 26.55 -1.34
N ILE A 155 23.94 26.28 -2.02
CA ILE A 155 23.35 27.19 -3.01
C ILE A 155 23.10 28.56 -2.39
N ARG A 156 22.47 28.62 -1.20
CA ARG A 156 22.22 29.89 -0.50
C ARG A 156 23.50 30.66 -0.18
N ARG A 157 24.60 29.97 0.14
CA ARG A 157 25.90 30.60 0.43
C ARG A 157 26.60 31.09 -0.85
N GLU A 158 26.47 30.37 -1.96
CA GLU A 158 27.12 30.66 -3.24
C GLU A 158 26.36 31.69 -4.08
N THR A 159 25.03 31.77 -3.92
CA THR A 159 24.19 32.82 -4.51
C THR A 159 23.52 33.62 -3.39
N PRO A 160 24.26 34.49 -2.67
CA PRO A 160 23.64 35.42 -1.75
C PRO A 160 22.73 36.36 -2.56
N ASP A 161 21.47 36.51 -2.15
CA ASP A 161 20.47 37.35 -2.81
C ASP A 161 21.07 38.67 -3.32
N ASP A 162 21.13 38.84 -4.65
CA ASP A 162 21.47 40.09 -5.34
C ASP A 162 20.34 41.12 -5.16
N VAL A 163 20.05 41.50 -3.92
CA VAL A 163 19.07 42.54 -3.60
C VAL A 163 19.62 43.48 -2.54
N LYS A 164 20.62 44.28 -2.90
CA LYS A 164 20.80 45.62 -2.33
C LYS A 164 21.19 46.66 -3.38
N GLY A 165 20.17 47.25 -3.97
CA GLY A 165 20.08 48.71 -4.11
C GLY A 165 20.92 49.37 -5.19
N VAL A 166 20.44 49.34 -6.43
CA VAL A 166 20.72 50.43 -7.38
C VAL A 166 20.04 51.69 -6.83
N ILE A 167 20.76 52.47 -6.03
CA ILE A 167 20.43 53.88 -5.81
C ILE A 167 21.08 54.64 -6.97
N CYS A 168 20.33 54.85 -8.05
CA CYS A 168 20.67 55.90 -9.02
C CYS A 168 20.37 57.26 -8.38
N LYS A 169 21.42 58.08 -8.22
CA LYS A 169 21.33 59.53 -8.04
C LYS A 169 21.26 60.23 -9.38
#